data_AF-A0A7C3B9V0-F1
#
_entry.id   AF-A0A7C3B9V0-F1
#
_cell.length_a   1.000
_cell.length_b   1.000
_cell.length_c   1.000
_cell.angle_alpha   90.00
_cell.angle_beta   90.00
_cell.angle_gamma   90.00
#
_symmetry.space_group_name_H-M   'P 1'
#
loop_
_entity.id
_entity.type
_entity.pdbx_description
1 polymer ?
#
loop_
_entity_poly.entity_id
_entity_poly.type
_entity_poly.pdbx_seq_one_letter_code
_entity_poly.pdbx_strand_id
1 'polypeptide(L)'
;MKDRRLIEETFPVREVSEESAREKNIRHGHISTLHIWWARRPLASSRATAYAALVPPPADAEEWQKQRQFIVELSKWENSLNPHILEKARRDIYQAHAARLTRELGRPVSVEDIEAGRVPPPRVLDPFAGGGAIPLEALRLGCETHASDYNPVAVLILKATLEYPQKYGRPFEGMPAHLVGARRAAPGQTDDPQMALDLDVGTQRAAPIGATGRGATGWSPLQEAVKYWGDWVLEQARKELAAFYLSPLPPSPSPLSSVYRLGRWVTGVRGHGLQVFGDMGNTFIVPQSDGIKGLRDSSW
;
A
#
# COMPACT_ATOMS: atom_id res chain seq x y z
N MET A 1 16.67 13.26 -28.71
CA MET A 1 16.71 13.80 -27.33
C MET A 1 16.46 12.67 -26.36
N LYS A 2 17.13 12.66 -25.20
CA LYS A 2 16.83 11.69 -24.13
C LYS A 2 15.42 11.97 -23.59
N ASP A 3 14.61 10.92 -23.46
CA ASP A 3 13.25 10.98 -22.89
C ASP A 3 13.35 11.13 -21.37
N ARG A 4 13.71 12.34 -20.92
CA ARG A 4 13.89 12.66 -19.50
C ARG A 4 12.54 12.75 -18.78
N ARG A 5 12.54 12.44 -17.49
CA ARG A 5 11.41 12.58 -16.58
C ARG A 5 11.60 13.75 -15.63
N LEU A 6 10.49 14.28 -15.13
CA LEU A 6 10.49 15.44 -14.23
C LEU A 6 11.40 15.22 -13.01
N ILE A 7 11.36 14.03 -12.42
CA ILE A 7 12.19 13.66 -11.26
C ILE A 7 13.71 13.77 -11.51
N GLU A 8 14.16 13.70 -12.77
CA GLU A 8 15.59 13.83 -13.12
C GLU A 8 16.05 15.30 -13.14
N GLU A 9 15.13 16.25 -13.28
CA GLU A 9 15.45 17.67 -13.40
C GLU A 9 15.05 18.47 -12.16
N THR A 10 13.89 18.17 -11.58
CA THR A 10 13.40 18.91 -10.42
C THR A 10 12.43 18.10 -9.57
N PHE A 11 12.48 18.32 -8.26
CA PHE A 11 11.54 17.74 -7.31
C PHE A 11 11.47 18.61 -6.05
N PRO A 12 10.27 18.97 -5.54
CA PRO A 12 10.13 19.76 -4.30
C PRO A 12 10.37 18.90 -3.05
N VAL A 13 11.63 18.50 -2.85
CA VAL A 13 12.02 17.56 -1.77
C VAL A 13 11.61 18.08 -0.40
N ARG A 14 11.83 19.37 -0.12
CA ARG A 14 11.53 19.96 1.19
C ARG A 14 10.04 19.88 1.52
N GLU A 15 9.20 20.40 0.64
CA GLU A 15 7.75 20.46 0.84
C GLU A 15 7.13 19.05 0.91
N VAL A 16 7.56 18.13 0.04
CA VAL A 16 7.09 16.73 0.07
C VAL A 16 7.52 16.03 1.36
N SER A 17 8.71 16.36 1.88
CA SER A 17 9.22 15.80 3.14
C SER A 17 8.42 16.30 4.35
N GLU A 18 7.99 17.57 4.34
CA GLU A 18 7.13 18.15 5.37
C GLU A 18 5.77 17.44 5.41
N GLU A 19 5.12 17.22 4.27
CA GLU A 19 3.87 16.46 4.20
C GLU A 19 4.06 14.98 4.61
N SER A 20 5.19 14.37 4.21
CA SER A 20 5.56 13.01 4.60
C SER A 20 5.81 12.86 6.12
N ALA A 21 6.26 13.92 6.79
CA ALA A 21 6.40 13.94 8.24
C ALA A 21 5.05 14.12 8.92
N ARG A 22 4.18 14.99 8.37
CA ARG A 22 2.84 15.27 8.87
C ARG A 22 1.94 14.03 8.84
N GLU A 23 1.98 13.25 7.77
CA GLU A 23 1.12 12.07 7.62
C GLU A 23 1.34 10.98 8.69
N LYS A 24 2.53 10.92 9.32
CA LYS A 24 2.84 9.91 10.36
C LYS A 24 1.91 9.98 11.57
N ASN A 25 1.34 11.15 11.83
CA ASN A 25 0.43 11.39 12.95
C ASN A 25 -1.05 11.20 12.56
N ILE A 26 -1.34 10.94 11.29
CA ILE A 26 -2.69 10.70 10.81
C ILE A 26 -3.07 9.25 11.13
N ARG A 27 -4.25 9.10 11.74
CA ARG A 27 -4.78 7.80 12.15
C ARG A 27 -5.99 7.42 11.33
N HIS A 28 -6.92 8.34 11.11
CA HIS A 28 -8.14 8.02 10.36
C HIS A 28 -7.85 7.83 8.86
N GLY A 29 -8.34 6.74 8.27
CA GLY A 29 -8.22 6.45 6.83
C GLY A 29 -6.83 6.08 6.32
N HIS A 30 -5.80 6.12 7.18
CA HIS A 30 -4.43 5.82 6.78
C HIS A 30 -4.14 4.31 6.84
N ILE A 31 -3.50 3.76 5.80
CA ILE A 31 -3.26 2.32 5.66
C ILE A 31 -2.39 1.70 6.76
N SER A 32 -1.69 2.53 7.55
CA SER A 32 -0.96 2.05 8.73
C SER A 32 -1.87 1.53 9.84
N THR A 33 -3.14 1.92 9.84
CA THR A 33 -4.13 1.38 10.79
C THR A 33 -4.63 0.00 10.42
N LEU A 34 -4.51 -0.41 9.15
CA LEU A 34 -4.80 -1.78 8.73
C LEU A 34 -3.75 -2.75 9.30
N HIS A 35 -2.47 -2.41 9.13
CA HIS A 35 -1.35 -3.17 9.69
C HIS A 35 -0.11 -2.29 9.82
N ILE A 36 0.63 -2.43 10.93
CA ILE A 36 1.90 -1.76 11.15
C ILE A 36 2.99 -2.50 10.37
N TRP A 37 3.62 -1.84 9.40
CA TRP A 37 4.74 -2.39 8.63
C TRP A 37 6.00 -1.57 8.88
N TRP A 38 7.09 -2.22 9.27
CA TRP A 38 8.32 -1.56 9.76
C TRP A 38 9.02 -0.66 8.73
N ALA A 39 8.85 -0.93 7.45
CA ALA A 39 9.51 -0.18 6.36
C ALA A 39 8.52 0.50 5.40
N ARG A 40 7.32 0.87 5.88
CA ARG A 40 6.33 1.54 5.02
C ARG A 40 6.83 2.92 4.59
N ARG A 41 6.81 3.17 3.28
CA ARG A 41 7.12 4.50 2.72
C ARG A 41 5.96 5.47 2.97
N PRO A 42 6.23 6.77 3.19
CA PRO A 42 5.20 7.79 3.30
C PRO A 42 4.37 7.85 2.01
N LEU A 43 3.04 7.96 2.12
CA LEU A 43 2.14 8.03 0.96
C LEU A 43 2.33 9.33 0.17
N ALA A 44 2.60 10.44 0.87
CA ALA A 44 2.86 11.73 0.23
C ALA A 44 4.05 11.64 -0.72
N SER A 45 5.18 11.11 -0.23
CA SER A 45 6.37 10.87 -1.06
C SER A 45 6.09 9.85 -2.16
N SER A 46 5.38 8.75 -1.87
CA SER A 46 5.09 7.71 -2.85
C SER A 46 4.29 8.26 -4.03
N ARG A 47 3.25 9.07 -3.77
CA ARG A 47 2.43 9.72 -4.79
C ARG A 47 3.21 10.73 -5.61
N ALA A 48 3.95 11.62 -4.94
CA ALA A 48 4.74 12.65 -5.59
C ALA A 48 5.83 12.06 -6.50
N THR A 49 6.54 11.03 -6.02
CA THR A 49 7.58 10.34 -6.78
C THR A 49 6.99 9.55 -7.96
N ALA A 50 5.87 8.84 -7.76
CA ALA A 50 5.21 8.12 -8.85
C ALA A 50 4.76 9.07 -9.97
N TYR A 51 4.17 10.21 -9.62
CA TYR A 51 3.80 11.24 -10.59
C TYR A 51 5.03 11.81 -11.32
N ALA A 52 6.04 12.27 -10.59
CA ALA A 52 7.23 12.89 -11.16
C ALA A 52 8.08 11.93 -12.02
N ALA A 53 7.98 10.63 -11.81
CA ALA A 53 8.65 9.62 -12.63
C ALA A 53 7.95 9.37 -13.98
N LEU A 54 6.67 9.74 -14.11
CA LEU A 54 5.85 9.43 -15.29
C LEU A 54 5.60 10.64 -16.20
N VAL A 55 5.77 11.86 -15.69
CA VAL A 55 5.59 13.10 -16.45
C VAL A 55 6.92 13.66 -16.99
N PRO A 56 6.91 14.33 -18.15
CA PRO A 56 8.11 14.98 -18.69
C PRO A 56 8.49 16.22 -17.85
N PRO A 57 9.77 16.66 -17.91
CA PRO A 57 10.18 17.93 -17.31
C PRO A 57 9.50 19.13 -17.98
N PRO A 58 9.41 20.28 -17.29
CA PRO A 58 8.81 21.50 -17.84
C PRO A 58 9.68 22.08 -18.95
N ALA A 59 9.07 22.77 -19.92
CA ALA A 59 9.80 23.40 -21.02
C ALA A 59 10.38 24.77 -20.62
N ASP A 60 9.71 25.48 -19.71
CA ASP A 60 10.08 26.84 -19.29
C ASP A 60 10.00 27.03 -17.76
N ALA A 61 10.46 28.21 -17.32
CA ALA A 61 10.51 28.55 -15.90
C ALA A 61 9.12 28.75 -15.27
N GLU A 62 8.09 29.06 -16.05
CA GLU A 62 6.73 29.28 -15.55
C GLU A 62 6.02 27.94 -15.32
N GLU A 63 6.09 27.03 -16.30
CA GLU A 63 5.68 25.63 -16.19
C GLU A 63 6.40 24.93 -15.05
N TRP A 64 7.69 25.24 -14.85
CA TRP A 64 8.46 24.73 -13.73
C TRP A 64 7.82 25.08 -12.38
N GLN A 65 7.45 26.34 -12.17
CA GLN A 65 6.76 26.76 -10.94
C GLN A 65 5.39 26.09 -10.80
N LYS A 66 4.62 26.00 -11.90
CA LYS A 66 3.28 25.37 -11.89
C LYS A 66 3.36 23.88 -11.56
N GLN A 67 4.25 23.13 -12.19
CA GLN A 67 4.44 21.70 -11.93
C GLN A 67 4.97 21.46 -10.52
N ARG A 68 5.93 22.27 -10.07
CA ARG A 68 6.46 22.20 -8.70
C ARG A 68 5.34 22.41 -7.67
N GLN A 69 4.54 23.46 -7.82
CA GLN A 69 3.42 23.75 -6.93
C GLN A 69 2.37 22.64 -6.97
N PHE A 70 2.10 22.09 -8.16
CA PHE A 70 1.17 20.98 -8.30
C PHE A 70 1.64 19.71 -7.57
N ILE A 71 2.93 19.36 -7.62
CA ILE A 71 3.46 18.22 -6.85
C ILE A 71 3.26 18.45 -5.34
N VAL A 72 3.51 19.66 -4.86
CA VAL A 72 3.30 20.01 -3.45
C VAL A 72 1.82 19.82 -3.08
N GLU A 73 0.90 20.32 -3.89
CA GLU A 73 -0.54 20.13 -3.67
C GLU A 73 -0.96 18.66 -3.73
N LEU A 74 -0.44 17.91 -4.70
CA LEU A 74 -0.69 16.48 -4.87
C LEU A 74 -0.20 15.70 -3.64
N SER A 75 0.90 16.11 -3.02
CA SER A 75 1.49 15.41 -1.85
C SER A 75 0.69 15.55 -0.55
N LYS A 76 -0.18 16.56 -0.45
CA LYS A 76 -1.00 16.80 0.76
C LYS A 76 -1.94 15.64 1.06
N TRP A 77 -2.09 15.30 2.33
CA TRP A 77 -2.98 14.23 2.77
C TRP A 77 -4.45 14.51 2.40
N GLU A 78 -4.89 15.76 2.58
CA GLU A 78 -6.25 16.21 2.32
C GLU A 78 -6.64 16.05 0.85
N ASN A 79 -5.65 16.05 -0.05
CA ASN A 79 -5.85 15.89 -1.49
C ASN A 79 -5.73 14.43 -1.96
N SER A 80 -5.45 13.49 -1.05
CA SER A 80 -5.23 12.08 -1.41
C SER A 80 -6.39 11.39 -2.11
N LEU A 81 -7.61 11.88 -1.89
CA LEU A 81 -8.85 11.37 -2.49
C LEU A 81 -9.61 12.44 -3.29
N ASN A 82 -9.02 13.63 -3.48
CA ASN A 82 -9.67 14.72 -4.19
C ASN A 82 -9.77 14.39 -5.68
N PRO A 83 -10.99 14.19 -6.25
CA PRO A 83 -11.16 13.78 -7.64
C PRO A 83 -10.49 14.73 -8.63
N HIS A 84 -10.62 16.04 -8.40
CA HIS A 84 -10.11 17.06 -9.32
C HIS A 84 -8.57 17.00 -9.45
N ILE A 85 -7.87 16.86 -8.32
CA ILE A 85 -6.41 16.77 -8.30
C ILE A 85 -5.93 15.46 -8.93
N LEU A 86 -6.60 14.34 -8.61
CA LEU A 86 -6.26 13.03 -9.15
C LEU A 86 -6.53 12.92 -10.65
N GLU A 87 -7.65 13.46 -11.13
CA GLU A 87 -7.99 13.49 -12.56
C GLU A 87 -6.99 14.33 -13.36
N LYS A 88 -6.59 15.49 -12.82
CA LYS A 88 -5.51 16.28 -13.42
C LYS A 88 -4.21 15.47 -13.49
N ALA A 89 -3.79 14.86 -12.39
CA ALA A 89 -2.56 14.07 -12.35
C ALA A 89 -2.61 12.87 -13.33
N ARG A 90 -3.75 12.16 -13.40
CA ARG A 90 -3.98 11.07 -14.37
C ARG A 90 -3.87 11.57 -15.80
N ARG A 91 -4.51 12.70 -16.11
CA ARG A 91 -4.49 13.27 -17.46
C ARG A 91 -3.08 13.67 -17.89
N ASP A 92 -2.31 14.31 -17.01
CA ASP A 92 -0.91 14.67 -17.28
C ASP A 92 -0.05 13.43 -17.55
N ILE A 93 -0.22 12.38 -16.75
CA ILE A 93 0.44 11.07 -16.94
C ILE A 93 0.02 10.41 -18.26
N TYR A 94 -1.27 10.41 -18.58
CA TYR A 94 -1.79 9.79 -19.81
C TYR A 94 -1.36 10.54 -21.05
N GLN A 95 -1.27 11.89 -21.01
CA GLN A 95 -0.71 12.68 -22.11
C GLN A 95 0.75 12.30 -22.38
N ALA A 96 1.56 12.20 -21.32
CA ALA A 96 2.95 11.80 -21.43
C ALA A 96 3.11 10.37 -22.00
N HIS A 97 2.28 9.44 -21.53
CA HIS A 97 2.29 8.05 -22.00
C HIS A 97 1.77 7.90 -23.42
N ALA A 98 0.71 8.62 -23.80
CA ALA A 98 0.18 8.65 -25.16
C ALA A 98 1.20 9.20 -26.16
N ALA A 99 1.92 10.27 -25.79
CA ALA A 99 3.01 10.80 -26.61
C ALA A 99 4.15 9.79 -26.77
N ARG A 100 4.53 9.08 -25.69
CA ARG A 100 5.52 8.00 -25.75
C ARG A 100 5.06 6.87 -26.67
N LEU A 101 3.83 6.36 -26.49
CA LEU A 101 3.28 5.26 -27.28
C LEU A 101 3.07 5.64 -28.75
N THR A 102 2.71 6.89 -29.04
CA THR A 102 2.60 7.38 -30.43
C THR A 102 3.93 7.24 -31.17
N ARG A 103 5.04 7.57 -30.48
CA ARG A 103 6.40 7.41 -31.04
C ARG A 103 6.80 5.94 -31.18
N GLU A 104 6.47 5.10 -30.21
CA GLU A 104 6.84 3.67 -30.20
C GLU A 104 6.03 2.83 -31.19
N LEU A 105 4.73 3.09 -31.33
CA LEU A 105 3.82 2.33 -32.17
C LEU A 105 3.70 2.88 -33.60
N GLY A 106 4.18 4.09 -33.86
CA GLY A 106 4.08 4.74 -35.17
C GLY A 106 2.65 5.11 -35.59
N ARG A 107 1.69 5.12 -34.66
CA ARG A 107 0.30 5.51 -34.87
C ARG A 107 -0.13 6.51 -33.79
N PRO A 108 -1.03 7.47 -34.08
CA PRO A 108 -1.52 8.39 -33.06
C PRO A 108 -2.25 7.61 -31.96
N VAL A 109 -1.86 7.87 -30.72
CA VAL A 109 -2.53 7.41 -29.50
C VAL A 109 -2.99 8.63 -28.74
N SER A 110 -4.25 8.64 -28.34
CA SER A 110 -4.87 9.71 -27.55
C SER A 110 -5.06 9.31 -26.09
N VAL A 111 -5.34 10.27 -25.21
CA VAL A 111 -5.68 10.00 -23.81
C VAL A 111 -6.98 9.20 -23.73
N GLU A 112 -7.92 9.52 -24.61
CA GLU A 112 -9.22 8.88 -24.73
C GLU A 112 -9.10 7.40 -25.14
N ASP A 113 -8.03 7.04 -25.87
CA ASP A 113 -7.73 5.63 -26.17
C ASP A 113 -7.31 4.83 -24.93
N ILE A 114 -6.58 5.48 -24.01
CA ILE A 114 -6.15 4.87 -22.75
C ILE A 114 -7.34 4.75 -21.80
N GLU A 115 -8.13 5.82 -21.66
CA GLU A 115 -9.33 5.84 -20.80
C GLU A 115 -10.41 4.86 -21.27
N ALA A 116 -10.58 4.71 -22.59
CA ALA A 116 -11.49 3.71 -23.18
C ALA A 116 -10.95 2.27 -23.12
N GLY A 117 -9.73 2.06 -22.62
CA GLY A 117 -9.10 0.74 -22.54
C GLY A 117 -8.69 0.15 -23.90
N ARG A 118 -8.64 0.95 -24.97
CA ARG A 118 -8.12 0.53 -26.29
C ARG A 118 -6.61 0.35 -26.26
N VAL A 119 -5.94 1.06 -25.36
CA VAL A 119 -4.49 1.04 -25.15
C VAL A 119 -4.22 0.88 -23.64
N PRO A 120 -3.23 0.07 -23.23
CA PRO A 120 -2.94 -0.11 -21.81
C PRO A 120 -2.43 1.17 -21.15
N PRO A 121 -2.82 1.44 -19.89
CA PRO A 121 -2.27 2.54 -19.11
C PRO A 121 -0.78 2.31 -18.77
N PRO A 122 -0.09 3.32 -18.22
CA PRO A 122 1.30 3.15 -17.75
C PRO A 122 1.40 2.03 -16.72
N ARG A 123 2.47 1.24 -16.82
CA ARG A 123 2.74 0.14 -15.91
C ARG A 123 3.78 0.54 -14.86
N VAL A 124 3.47 0.29 -13.60
CA VAL A 124 4.38 0.51 -12.47
C VAL A 124 4.64 -0.83 -11.79
N LEU A 125 5.92 -1.19 -11.67
CA LEU A 125 6.35 -2.39 -10.93
C LEU A 125 7.05 -1.96 -9.64
N ASP A 126 6.54 -2.41 -8.51
CA ASP A 126 7.21 -2.36 -7.22
C ASP A 126 7.64 -3.78 -6.80
N PRO A 127 8.92 -4.15 -6.99
CA PRO A 127 9.41 -5.48 -6.66
C PRO A 127 9.61 -5.72 -5.15
N PHE A 128 9.49 -4.67 -4.32
CA PHE A 128 9.71 -4.71 -2.87
C PHE A 128 8.62 -3.92 -2.14
N ALA A 129 7.37 -4.25 -2.45
CA ALA A 129 6.23 -3.39 -2.12
C ALA A 129 5.91 -3.32 -0.63
N GLY A 130 6.27 -4.34 0.16
CA GLY A 130 6.12 -4.36 1.61
C GLY A 130 4.73 -3.96 2.07
N GLY A 131 4.63 -2.78 2.68
CA GLY A 131 3.39 -2.23 3.23
C GLY A 131 2.43 -1.60 2.22
N GLY A 132 2.74 -1.63 0.91
CA GLY A 132 1.84 -1.27 -0.19
C GLY A 132 1.69 0.21 -0.53
N ALA A 133 2.58 1.08 -0.05
CA ALA A 133 2.46 2.53 -0.23
C ALA A 133 2.59 2.99 -1.70
N ILE A 134 3.69 2.62 -2.37
CA ILE A 134 3.93 2.96 -3.78
C ILE A 134 2.84 2.38 -4.70
N PRO A 135 2.51 1.08 -4.62
CA PRO A 135 1.50 0.54 -5.52
C PRO A 135 0.10 1.12 -5.27
N LEU A 136 -0.26 1.44 -4.02
CA LEU A 136 -1.54 2.12 -3.75
C LEU A 136 -1.62 3.47 -4.44
N GLU A 137 -0.57 4.28 -4.35
CA GLU A 137 -0.55 5.61 -4.95
C GLU A 137 -0.45 5.54 -6.49
N ALA A 138 0.27 4.56 -7.04
CA ALA A 138 0.29 4.31 -8.48
C ALA A 138 -1.12 3.95 -9.03
N LEU A 139 -1.89 3.12 -8.30
CA LEU A 139 -3.28 2.83 -8.63
C LEU A 139 -4.15 4.10 -8.59
N ARG A 140 -3.99 4.96 -7.57
CA ARG A 140 -4.71 6.24 -7.48
C ARG A 140 -4.41 7.15 -8.68
N LEU A 141 -3.20 7.11 -9.19
CA LEU A 141 -2.74 7.84 -10.38
C LEU A 141 -3.14 7.19 -11.71
N GLY A 142 -3.94 6.11 -11.71
CA GLY A 142 -4.44 5.47 -12.93
C GLY A 142 -3.45 4.52 -13.60
N CYS A 143 -2.39 4.11 -12.91
CA CYS A 143 -1.40 3.17 -13.46
C CYS A 143 -1.85 1.71 -13.26
N GLU A 144 -1.57 0.86 -14.25
CA GLU A 144 -1.56 -0.58 -14.05
C GLU A 144 -0.37 -0.91 -13.12
N THR A 145 -0.66 -1.49 -11.97
CA THR A 145 0.34 -1.62 -10.90
C THR A 145 0.60 -3.08 -10.58
N HIS A 146 1.87 -3.47 -10.61
CA HIS A 146 2.35 -4.79 -10.21
C HIS A 146 3.17 -4.65 -8.94
N ALA A 147 2.79 -5.37 -7.90
CA ALA A 147 3.50 -5.40 -6.62
C ALA A 147 3.99 -6.81 -6.33
N SER A 148 5.26 -6.94 -5.91
CA SER A 148 5.85 -8.19 -5.48
C SER A 148 6.52 -8.01 -4.12
N ASP A 149 6.49 -9.06 -3.31
CA ASP A 149 7.27 -9.15 -2.08
C ASP A 149 7.55 -10.63 -1.77
N TYR A 150 8.72 -10.91 -1.21
CA TYR A 150 9.08 -12.26 -0.79
C TYR A 150 8.39 -12.65 0.52
N ASN A 151 8.08 -11.67 1.38
CA ASN A 151 7.51 -11.92 2.68
C ASN A 151 6.00 -12.25 2.56
N PRO A 152 5.53 -13.44 3.01
CA PRO A 152 4.10 -13.79 3.00
C PRO A 152 3.20 -12.76 3.66
N VAL A 153 3.68 -12.13 4.74
CA VAL A 153 2.93 -11.11 5.47
C VAL A 153 2.75 -9.87 4.60
N ALA A 154 3.78 -9.45 3.87
CA ALA A 154 3.67 -8.36 2.91
C ALA A 154 2.67 -8.69 1.80
N VAL A 155 2.73 -9.91 1.24
CA VAL A 155 1.77 -10.35 0.22
C VAL A 155 0.33 -10.24 0.71
N LEU A 156 0.05 -10.67 1.95
CA LEU A 156 -1.28 -10.54 2.55
C LEU A 156 -1.69 -9.06 2.74
N ILE A 157 -0.79 -8.20 3.20
CA ILE A 157 -1.04 -6.77 3.35
C ILE A 157 -1.33 -6.13 1.99
N LEU A 158 -0.58 -6.48 0.95
CA LEU A 158 -0.78 -5.99 -0.41
C LEU A 158 -2.15 -6.39 -0.94
N LYS A 159 -2.54 -7.66 -0.76
CA LYS A 159 -3.88 -8.13 -1.14
C LYS A 159 -4.98 -7.37 -0.39
N ALA A 160 -4.84 -7.21 0.91
CA ALA A 160 -5.81 -6.48 1.74
C ALA A 160 -5.88 -4.98 1.42
N THR A 161 -4.77 -4.37 0.98
CA THR A 161 -4.70 -2.93 0.69
C THR A 161 -5.14 -2.61 -0.74
N LEU A 162 -4.81 -3.47 -1.71
CA LEU A 162 -4.93 -3.16 -3.14
C LEU A 162 -6.03 -3.95 -3.82
N GLU A 163 -6.09 -5.26 -3.59
CA GLU A 163 -6.89 -6.20 -4.38
C GLU A 163 -8.29 -6.41 -3.77
N TYR A 164 -8.34 -6.72 -2.48
CA TYR A 164 -9.59 -7.06 -1.79
C TYR A 164 -10.59 -5.90 -1.75
N PRO A 165 -10.18 -4.63 -1.51
CA PRO A 165 -11.12 -3.51 -1.54
C PRO A 165 -11.76 -3.32 -2.93
N GLN A 166 -11.05 -3.65 -4.02
CA GLN A 166 -11.60 -3.52 -5.37
C GLN A 166 -12.55 -4.67 -5.72
N LYS A 167 -12.18 -5.90 -5.34
CA LYS A 167 -12.98 -7.09 -5.62
C LYS A 167 -14.24 -7.19 -4.75
N TYR A 168 -14.11 -6.81 -3.47
CA TYR A 168 -15.11 -7.09 -2.45
C TYR A 168 -15.60 -5.83 -1.71
N GLY A 169 -15.07 -4.64 -2.02
CA GLY A 169 -15.59 -3.39 -1.47
C GLY A 169 -16.98 -3.02 -1.99
N ARG A 170 -17.56 -3.82 -2.89
CA ARG A 170 -18.95 -3.73 -3.35
C ARG A 170 -19.71 -4.99 -2.93
N PRO A 171 -21.04 -4.91 -2.72
CA PRO A 171 -21.85 -6.10 -2.49
C PRO A 171 -21.63 -7.14 -3.59
N PHE A 172 -21.47 -8.41 -3.20
CA PHE A 172 -21.23 -9.53 -4.10
C PHE A 172 -22.20 -10.68 -3.82
N GLU A 173 -22.37 -11.58 -4.79
CA GLU A 173 -23.28 -12.72 -4.70
C GLU A 173 -22.85 -13.66 -3.55
N GLY A 174 -23.77 -13.95 -2.63
CA GLY A 174 -23.50 -14.75 -1.43
C GLY A 174 -23.08 -13.95 -0.19
N MET A 175 -22.97 -12.62 -0.28
CA MET A 175 -22.77 -11.77 0.90
C MET A 175 -23.99 -11.85 1.83
N PRO A 176 -23.82 -12.06 3.16
CA PRO A 176 -24.94 -12.13 4.08
C PRO A 176 -25.81 -10.87 4.01
N ALA A 177 -27.11 -11.04 3.79
CA ALA A 177 -28.04 -9.92 3.55
C ALA A 177 -28.05 -8.86 4.66
N HIS A 178 -27.73 -9.24 5.90
CA HIS A 178 -27.66 -8.33 7.05
C HIS A 178 -26.41 -7.42 7.04
N LEU A 179 -25.37 -7.76 6.27
CA LEU A 179 -24.17 -6.93 6.06
C LEU A 179 -24.34 -5.94 4.90
N VAL A 180 -25.36 -6.13 4.05
CA VAL A 180 -25.66 -5.29 2.88
C VAL A 180 -26.68 -4.21 3.23
N GLY A 181 -26.59 -3.63 4.44
CA GLY A 181 -27.57 -2.68 4.99
C GLY A 181 -28.14 -1.71 3.95
N ALA A 182 -29.45 -1.81 3.74
CA ALA A 182 -30.19 -1.18 2.66
C ALA A 182 -30.06 0.36 2.65
N ARG A 183 -29.52 0.92 1.56
CA ARG A 183 -29.84 2.31 1.17
C ARG A 183 -31.35 2.37 0.87
N ARG A 184 -32.17 2.79 1.83
CA ARG A 184 -33.38 3.55 1.47
C ARG A 184 -32.89 4.95 1.14
N ALA A 185 -32.67 5.20 -0.15
CA ALA A 185 -32.42 6.54 -0.65
C ALA A 185 -33.53 7.47 -0.13
N ALA A 186 -33.15 8.44 0.71
CA ALA A 186 -34.01 9.59 0.94
C ALA A 186 -34.11 10.35 -0.41
N PRO A 187 -35.31 10.81 -0.82
CA PRO A 187 -35.45 11.45 -2.13
C PRO A 187 -34.61 12.73 -2.17
N GLY A 188 -33.60 12.77 -3.04
CA GLY A 188 -32.86 14.00 -3.37
C GLY A 188 -31.34 14.00 -3.14
N GLN A 189 -30.73 12.91 -2.66
CA GLN A 189 -29.27 12.84 -2.49
C GLN A 189 -28.64 12.08 -3.66
N THR A 190 -27.84 12.77 -4.48
CA THR A 190 -27.11 12.19 -5.61
C THR A 190 -26.10 11.17 -5.11
N ASP A 191 -26.12 9.97 -5.69
CA ASP A 191 -25.19 8.88 -5.40
C ASP A 191 -23.74 9.30 -5.68
N ASP A 192 -23.00 9.67 -4.62
CA ASP A 192 -21.55 9.80 -4.70
C ASP A 192 -20.93 8.38 -4.69
N PRO A 193 -20.22 7.96 -5.75
CA PRO A 193 -19.60 6.63 -5.84
C PRO A 193 -18.37 6.45 -4.94
N GLN A 194 -17.92 7.48 -4.20
CA GLN A 194 -16.74 7.40 -3.33
C GLN A 194 -16.95 6.65 -1.99
N MET A 195 -18.16 6.22 -1.64
CA MET A 195 -18.44 5.57 -0.35
C MET A 195 -19.24 4.27 -0.53
N ALA A 196 -18.59 3.22 -1.01
CA ALA A 196 -19.19 1.88 -1.14
C ALA A 196 -19.23 1.08 0.18
N LEU A 197 -18.58 1.58 1.23
CA LEU A 197 -18.57 1.01 2.58
C LEU A 197 -18.80 2.11 3.62
N ASP A 198 -19.86 2.89 3.45
CA ASP A 198 -20.40 3.68 4.56
C ASP A 198 -21.16 2.69 5.46
N LEU A 199 -20.44 2.08 6.40
CA LEU A 199 -21.04 1.33 7.49
C LEU A 199 -21.89 2.34 8.26
N ASP A 200 -23.20 2.32 8.05
CA ASP A 200 -24.17 3.20 8.70
C ASP A 200 -24.10 2.98 10.22
N VAL A 201 -23.18 3.69 10.88
CA VAL A 201 -23.19 3.92 12.32
C VAL A 201 -24.26 4.98 12.54
N GLY A 202 -25.51 4.58 12.33
CA GLY A 202 -26.67 5.39 12.64
C GLY A 202 -26.49 5.90 14.05
N THR A 203 -26.54 7.23 14.18
CA THR A 203 -26.52 7.99 15.42
C THR A 203 -27.77 7.64 16.25
N GLN A 204 -27.83 6.42 16.76
CA GLN A 204 -28.62 6.13 17.94
C GLN A 204 -27.83 6.70 19.11
N ARG A 205 -28.26 7.88 19.55
CA ARG A 205 -27.87 8.53 20.80
C ARG A 205 -27.38 7.50 21.81
N ALA A 206 -26.08 7.53 22.08
CA ALA A 206 -25.49 6.79 23.17
C ALA A 206 -26.27 7.15 24.45
N ALA A 207 -27.03 6.20 24.99
CA ALA A 207 -27.53 6.31 26.34
C ALA A 207 -26.30 6.40 27.28
N PRO A 208 -26.34 7.26 28.32
CA PRO A 208 -25.18 7.51 29.16
C PRO A 208 -24.74 6.21 29.84
N ILE A 209 -23.42 6.00 29.85
CA ILE A 209 -22.78 4.86 30.50
C ILE A 209 -22.98 5.00 32.00
N GLY A 210 -23.90 4.24 32.55
CA GLY A 210 -24.22 4.26 33.98
C GLY A 210 -25.59 3.68 34.33
N ALA A 211 -25.88 2.44 33.91
CA ALA A 211 -26.99 1.69 34.48
C ALA A 211 -26.69 0.19 34.48
N THR A 212 -26.77 -0.37 35.67
CA THR A 212 -26.51 -1.75 36.08
C THR A 212 -27.38 -2.78 35.36
N GLY A 213 -26.78 -3.88 34.89
CA GLY A 213 -27.52 -5.08 34.48
C GLY A 213 -26.65 -6.10 33.78
N ARG A 214 -26.42 -7.26 34.40
CA ARG A 214 -25.85 -8.43 33.73
C ARG A 214 -26.83 -8.90 32.65
N GLY A 215 -26.35 -9.13 31.44
CA GLY A 215 -27.10 -9.83 30.39
C GLY A 215 -27.57 -8.95 29.22
N ALA A 216 -26.63 -8.49 28.40
CA ALA A 216 -26.89 -8.25 26.98
C ALA A 216 -25.60 -8.59 26.24
N THR A 217 -25.58 -9.73 25.53
CA THR A 217 -24.51 -10.03 24.56
C THR A 217 -24.54 -8.91 23.54
N GLY A 218 -23.59 -7.99 23.66
CA GLY A 218 -23.50 -6.74 22.90
C GLY A 218 -23.27 -7.04 21.43
N TRP A 219 -24.34 -7.28 20.69
CA TRP A 219 -24.32 -7.39 19.26
C TRP A 219 -23.99 -6.00 18.69
N SER A 220 -22.86 -5.89 18.00
CA SER A 220 -22.44 -4.70 17.28
C SER A 220 -22.32 -5.05 15.80
N PRO A 221 -23.12 -4.44 14.91
CA PRO A 221 -23.05 -4.67 13.47
C PRO A 221 -21.63 -4.49 12.90
N LEU A 222 -20.90 -3.50 13.42
CA LEU A 222 -19.52 -3.24 13.04
C LEU A 222 -18.57 -4.37 13.46
N GLN A 223 -18.73 -4.89 14.69
CA GLN A 223 -17.89 -6.00 15.16
C GLN A 223 -18.14 -7.28 14.36
N GLU A 224 -19.41 -7.56 14.00
CA GLU A 224 -19.76 -8.70 13.15
C GLU A 224 -19.24 -8.53 11.73
N ALA A 225 -19.38 -7.34 11.13
CA ALA A 225 -18.80 -7.04 9.83
C ALA A 225 -17.28 -7.17 9.84
N VAL A 226 -16.58 -6.61 10.83
CA VAL A 226 -15.12 -6.73 10.97
C VAL A 226 -14.69 -8.19 11.14
N LYS A 227 -15.40 -8.96 11.96
CA LYS A 227 -15.10 -10.38 12.15
C LYS A 227 -15.33 -11.18 10.87
N TYR A 228 -16.46 -10.98 10.20
CA TYR A 228 -16.78 -11.61 8.94
C TYR A 228 -15.71 -11.31 7.89
N TRP A 229 -15.35 -10.04 7.70
CA TRP A 229 -14.33 -9.64 6.74
C TRP A 229 -12.95 -10.18 7.12
N GLY A 230 -12.61 -10.21 8.41
CA GLY A 230 -11.35 -10.80 8.91
C GLY A 230 -11.24 -12.30 8.65
N ASP A 231 -12.27 -13.06 9.04
CA ASP A 231 -12.34 -14.52 8.84
C ASP A 231 -12.37 -14.86 7.34
N TRP A 232 -13.10 -14.08 6.55
CA TRP A 232 -13.19 -14.25 5.11
C TRP A 232 -11.85 -13.93 4.41
N VAL A 233 -11.17 -12.84 4.77
CA VAL A 233 -9.83 -12.50 4.25
C VAL A 233 -8.85 -13.62 4.55
N LEU A 234 -8.91 -14.16 5.77
CA LEU A 234 -8.09 -15.30 6.17
C LEU A 234 -8.40 -16.54 5.31
N GLU A 235 -9.66 -16.83 5.02
CA GLU A 235 -10.05 -17.95 4.19
C GLU A 235 -9.58 -17.80 2.73
N GLN A 236 -9.74 -16.61 2.13
CA GLN A 236 -9.22 -16.36 0.79
C GLN A 236 -7.70 -16.41 0.73
N ALA A 237 -7.03 -15.82 1.73
CA ALA A 237 -5.58 -15.91 1.83
C ALA A 237 -5.12 -17.37 1.92
N ARG A 238 -5.82 -18.22 2.69
CA ARG A 238 -5.53 -19.66 2.72
C ARG A 238 -5.76 -20.30 1.34
N LYS A 239 -6.87 -20.03 0.65
CA LYS A 239 -7.15 -20.61 -0.68
C LYS A 239 -6.08 -20.23 -1.71
N GLU A 240 -5.69 -18.96 -1.76
CA GLU A 240 -4.76 -18.45 -2.76
C GLU A 240 -3.29 -18.75 -2.41
N LEU A 241 -2.91 -18.64 -1.14
CA LEU A 241 -1.52 -18.74 -0.71
C LEU A 241 -1.11 -20.16 -0.28
N ALA A 242 -2.05 -21.04 0.11
CA ALA A 242 -1.69 -22.36 0.64
C ALA A 242 -0.78 -23.14 -0.32
N ALA A 243 -1.06 -23.12 -1.63
CA ALA A 243 -0.24 -23.82 -2.62
C ALA A 243 1.25 -23.40 -2.61
N PHE A 244 1.55 -22.14 -2.25
CA PHE A 244 2.91 -21.61 -2.21
C PHE A 244 3.63 -21.87 -0.88
N TYR A 245 2.88 -22.16 0.19
CA TYR A 245 3.43 -22.36 1.54
C TYR A 245 3.23 -23.80 2.08
N LEU A 246 2.62 -24.69 1.30
CA LEU A 246 2.58 -26.13 1.55
C LEU A 246 3.90 -26.80 1.13
N SER A 247 4.98 -26.45 1.83
CA SER A 247 6.04 -27.43 2.08
C SER A 247 5.87 -27.86 3.54
N PRO A 248 5.76 -29.17 3.85
CA PRO A 248 5.81 -29.60 5.23
C PRO A 248 7.21 -29.26 5.76
N LEU A 249 7.34 -28.12 6.45
CA LEU A 249 8.40 -27.98 7.43
C LEU A 249 8.23 -29.17 8.38
N PRO A 250 9.28 -30.00 8.61
CA PRO A 250 9.19 -31.07 9.58
C PRO A 250 8.75 -30.45 10.91
N PRO A 251 7.90 -31.15 11.69
CA PRO A 251 7.36 -30.60 12.93
C PRO A 251 8.53 -30.16 13.82
N SER A 252 8.61 -28.87 14.14
CA SER A 252 9.58 -28.42 15.12
C SER A 252 9.18 -28.98 16.49
N PRO A 253 10.13 -29.54 17.26
CA PRO A 253 9.80 -30.06 18.58
C PRO A 253 9.66 -28.89 19.57
N SER A 254 8.43 -28.51 19.90
CA SER A 254 7.99 -27.81 21.14
C SER A 254 8.69 -26.49 21.57
N PRO A 255 8.00 -25.64 22.35
CA PRO A 255 8.24 -24.19 22.31
C PRO A 255 9.21 -23.71 23.40
N LEU A 256 10.45 -24.19 23.43
CA LEU A 256 11.51 -23.56 24.21
C LEU A 256 12.84 -23.77 23.46
N SER A 257 13.46 -22.67 23.02
CA SER A 257 14.71 -22.57 22.24
C SER A 257 14.65 -22.68 20.71
N SER A 258 13.97 -21.74 20.06
CA SER A 258 14.28 -21.42 18.65
C SER A 258 15.47 -20.47 18.56
N VAL A 259 16.68 -21.02 18.81
CA VAL A 259 17.90 -20.43 18.25
C VAL A 259 17.85 -20.71 16.75
N TYR A 260 17.67 -19.67 15.94
CA TYR A 260 17.78 -19.78 14.48
C TYR A 260 19.21 -20.24 14.13
N ARG A 261 19.38 -21.54 13.90
CA ARG A 261 20.64 -22.11 13.40
C ARG A 261 20.67 -21.91 11.89
N LEU A 262 21.26 -20.80 11.45
CA LEU A 262 21.60 -20.54 10.05
C LEU A 262 22.55 -21.64 9.53
N GLY A 263 22.08 -22.37 8.51
CA GLY A 263 22.82 -23.06 7.46
C GLY A 263 24.11 -23.81 7.80
N ARG A 264 24.03 -25.15 7.86
CA ARG A 264 25.16 -26.05 7.58
C ARG A 264 25.41 -26.02 6.07
N TRP A 265 26.56 -25.52 5.63
CA TRP A 265 27.00 -25.62 4.24
C TRP A 265 27.55 -27.03 3.98
N VAL A 266 26.96 -27.73 3.02
CA VAL A 266 27.52 -28.95 2.45
C VAL A 266 27.89 -28.61 1.01
N THR A 267 29.18 -28.58 0.69
CA THR A 267 29.64 -28.66 -0.70
C THR A 267 30.47 -29.93 -0.84
N GLY A 268 30.23 -30.65 -1.93
CA GLY A 268 31.05 -31.78 -2.33
C GLY A 268 31.13 -31.78 -3.85
N VAL A 269 32.35 -31.83 -4.39
CA VAL A 269 32.61 -32.17 -5.79
C VAL A 269 33.75 -33.19 -5.83
N ARG A 270 33.61 -34.19 -6.69
CA ARG A 270 34.75 -34.94 -7.24
C ARG A 270 34.61 -35.01 -8.76
N GLY A 271 35.71 -34.67 -9.43
CA GLY A 271 35.88 -34.70 -10.89
C GLY A 271 35.93 -33.32 -11.52
N HIS A 272 37.00 -32.56 -11.24
CA HIS A 272 37.29 -31.19 -11.71
C HIS A 272 36.28 -30.09 -11.31
N GLY A 273 36.40 -29.59 -10.06
CA GLY A 273 35.94 -28.25 -9.69
C GLY A 273 35.33 -28.10 -8.28
N LEU A 274 36.12 -27.55 -7.34
CA LEU A 274 35.81 -27.03 -5.99
C LEU A 274 35.21 -27.95 -4.88
N GLN A 275 36.00 -28.14 -3.82
CA GLN A 275 35.60 -28.62 -2.49
C GLN A 275 35.70 -27.48 -1.46
N VAL A 276 34.76 -27.41 -0.50
CA VAL A 276 34.91 -26.61 0.73
C VAL A 276 34.74 -27.53 1.95
N PHE A 277 35.79 -27.62 2.76
CA PHE A 277 35.75 -28.06 4.16
C PHE A 277 36.20 -26.89 5.03
N GLY A 278 35.58 -26.75 6.21
CA GLY A 278 35.62 -25.52 7.00
C GLY A 278 36.41 -25.55 8.30
N ASP A 279 35.96 -24.63 9.16
CA ASP A 279 36.25 -24.40 10.59
C ASP A 279 37.45 -23.51 10.93
N MET A 280 37.16 -22.26 11.31
CA MET A 280 37.72 -21.62 12.51
C MET A 280 36.74 -20.52 12.98
N GLY A 281 36.32 -20.65 14.24
CA GLY A 281 35.26 -19.87 14.84
C GLY A 281 35.55 -18.39 15.04
N ASN A 282 34.48 -17.62 15.16
CA ASN A 282 34.46 -16.46 16.03
C ASN A 282 33.06 -16.27 16.62
N THR A 283 33.02 -16.30 17.94
CA THR A 283 31.85 -16.11 18.79
C THR A 283 31.51 -14.62 18.83
N PHE A 284 30.29 -14.22 18.46
CA PHE A 284 29.78 -12.89 18.81
C PHE A 284 28.83 -13.02 20.02
N ILE A 285 29.24 -12.45 21.15
CA ILE A 285 28.44 -12.29 22.35
C ILE A 285 27.63 -11.01 22.20
N VAL A 286 26.29 -11.09 22.32
CA VAL A 286 25.42 -9.92 22.48
C VAL A 286 25.20 -9.72 23.98
N PRO A 287 25.63 -8.59 24.58
CA PRO A 287 25.41 -8.36 26.00
C PRO A 287 23.95 -7.97 26.28
N GLN A 288 23.43 -8.57 27.34
CA GLN A 288 22.12 -8.34 27.92
C GLN A 288 22.13 -6.96 28.63
N SER A 289 21.20 -6.07 28.29
CA SER A 289 21.10 -4.75 28.91
C SER A 289 20.34 -4.81 30.23
N ASP A 290 21.07 -4.77 31.36
CA ASP A 290 20.54 -4.31 32.64
C ASP A 290 20.80 -2.81 32.79
N GLY A 291 19.78 -2.08 33.26
CA GLY A 291 19.67 -0.63 33.10
C GLY A 291 20.72 0.20 33.84
N ILE A 292 21.10 1.33 33.21
CA ILE A 292 21.68 2.49 33.90
C ILE A 292 21.07 3.77 33.32
N LYS A 293 20.59 4.61 34.24
CA LYS A 293 20.10 5.98 34.05
C LYS A 293 21.17 6.90 33.44
N GLY A 294 20.72 7.77 32.55
CA GLY A 294 21.19 9.15 32.43
C GLY A 294 22.50 9.34 31.67
N LEU A 295 22.41 10.00 30.51
CA LEU A 295 23.24 11.14 30.16
C LEU A 295 22.62 11.81 28.92
N ARG A 296 22.18 13.05 29.12
CA ARG A 296 22.02 14.03 28.06
C ARG A 296 23.42 14.30 27.51
N ASP A 297 23.62 14.29 26.20
CA ASP A 297 24.21 15.46 25.56
C ASP A 297 24.04 15.52 24.04
N SER A 298 24.04 16.79 23.66
CA SER A 298 23.95 17.56 22.42
C SER A 298 24.82 17.13 21.22
N SER A 299 24.43 17.65 20.04
CA SER A 299 25.20 17.82 18.77
C SER A 299 25.59 16.53 18.01
N TRP A 300 25.24 16.34 16.73
CA TRP A 300 25.22 17.22 15.56
C TRP A 300 24.08 16.89 14.59
#